data_AF-A0A357ZHJ8-F1
#
_entry.id   AF-A0A357ZHJ8-F1
#
_cell.length_a   1.000
_cell.length_b   1.000
_cell.length_c   1.000
_cell.angle_alpha   90.00
_cell.angle_beta   90.00
_cell.angle_gamma   90.00
#
_symmetry.space_group_name_H-M   'P 1'
#
loop_
_entity.id
_entity.type
_entity.pdbx_description
1 polymer ?
#
loop_
_entity_poly.entity_id
_entity_poly.type
_entity_poly.pdbx_seq_one_letter_code
_entity_poly.pdbx_strand_id
1 'polypeptide(L)' 'YLPDRVIPMLPHEISDGLCSLRPGEDKLAFTVDMLMSSDGSVGEVEFYPSMIRSSARLTY' A
#
# COMPACT_ATOMS: atom_id res chain seq x y z
N TYR A 1 -5.13 13.03 -12.55
CA TYR A 1 -3.76 13.56 -12.66
C TYR A 1 -3.71 14.43 -13.90
N LEU A 2 -3.83 15.74 -13.71
CA LEU A 2 -3.64 16.73 -14.77
C LEU A 2 -2.17 17.17 -14.77
N PRO A 3 -1.67 17.82 -15.83
CA PRO A 3 -0.29 18.27 -15.91
C PRO A 3 0.16 19.16 -14.74
N ASP A 4 -0.75 19.99 -14.19
CA ASP A 4 -0.47 21.00 -13.18
C ASP A 4 -1.03 20.65 -11.78
N ARG A 5 -1.96 19.70 -11.69
CA ARG A 5 -2.64 19.38 -10.42
C ARG A 5 -3.21 17.97 -10.37
N VAL A 6 -3.41 17.50 -9.14
CA VAL A 6 -4.20 16.30 -8.85
C VAL A 6 -5.52 16.77 -8.26
N ILE A 7 -6.63 16.29 -8.84
CA ILE A 7 -7.95 16.40 -8.23
C ILE A 7 -8.17 15.07 -7.52
N PRO A 8 -8.01 15.00 -6.19
CA PRO A 8 -8.08 13.74 -5.48
C PRO A 8 -9.53 13.27 -5.37
N MET A 9 -9.73 11.95 -5.34
CA MET A 9 -11.06 11.35 -5.13
C MET A 9 -11.51 11.44 -3.66
N LEU A 10 -10.55 11.49 -2.75
CA LEU A 10 -10.76 11.61 -1.31
C LEU A 10 -10.16 12.92 -0.81
N PRO A 11 -10.62 13.44 0.34
CA PRO A 11 -9.92 14.51 1.04
C PRO A 11 -8.46 14.14 1.28
N HIS A 12 -7.55 15.10 1.14
CA HIS A 12 -6.11 14.89 1.31
C HIS A 12 -5.75 14.28 2.67
N GLU A 13 -6.50 14.62 3.72
CA GLU A 13 -6.32 14.06 5.07
C GLU A 13 -6.47 12.53 5.08
N ILE A 14 -7.36 12.00 4.25
CA ILE A 14 -7.60 10.57 4.10
C ILE A 14 -6.61 9.97 3.12
N SER A 15 -6.48 10.50 1.91
CA SER A 15 -5.63 9.89 0.87
C SER A 15 -4.15 9.95 1.22
N ASP A 16 -3.67 11.11 1.66
CA ASP A 16 -2.25 11.38 1.83
C ASP A 16 -1.82 11.14 3.28
N GLY A 17 -2.76 11.21 4.23
CA GLY A 17 -2.54 10.98 5.65
C GLY A 17 -2.87 9.55 6.08
N LEU A 18 -4.15 9.29 6.29
CA LEU A 18 -4.63 8.06 6.95
C LEU A 18 -4.38 6.80 6.10
N CYS A 19 -4.68 6.84 4.80
CA CYS A 19 -4.58 5.69 3.90
C CYS A 19 -3.20 5.57 3.22
N SER A 20 -2.36 6.61 3.30
CA SER A 20 -1.01 6.56 2.75
C SER A 20 -0.12 5.68 3.62
N LEU A 21 0.58 4.72 3.01
CA LEU A 21 1.52 3.83 3.68
C LEU A 21 2.88 4.51 3.93
N ARG A 22 2.85 5.62 4.66
CA ARG A 22 4.04 6.42 5.00
C ARG A 22 5.04 5.59 5.80
N PRO A 23 6.36 5.77 5.54
CA PRO A 23 7.37 5.02 6.26
C PRO A 23 7.44 5.43 7.74
N GLY A 24 7.74 4.47 8.61
CA GLY A 24 7.93 4.69 10.04
C GLY A 24 6.65 4.95 10.84
N GLU A 25 5.47 4.81 10.23
CA GLU A 25 4.15 4.95 10.89
C GLU A 25 3.40 3.61 10.85
N ASP A 26 2.66 3.30 11.92
CA ASP A 26 1.78 2.13 11.93
C ASP A 26 0.50 2.46 11.14
N LYS A 27 0.17 1.62 10.16
CA LYS A 27 -0.94 1.83 9.22
C LYS A 27 -1.81 0.59 9.14
N LEU A 28 -3.12 0.79 9.16
CA LEU A 28 -4.07 -0.27 8.81
C LEU A 28 -3.99 -0.53 7.30
N ALA A 29 -3.94 -1.80 6.93
CA ALA A 29 -3.91 -2.24 5.56
C ALA A 29 -4.81 -3.46 5.37
N PHE A 30 -5.12 -3.77 4.12
CA PHE A 30 -5.69 -5.05 3.74
C PHE A 30 -4.60 -5.80 2.98
N THR A 31 -4.09 -6.88 3.58
CA THR A 31 -2.94 -7.61 3.07
C THR A 31 -3.40 -8.74 2.17
N VAL A 32 -2.66 -8.94 1.09
CA VAL A 32 -2.66 -10.16 0.28
C VAL A 32 -1.31 -10.82 0.49
N ASP A 33 -1.29 -11.97 1.15
CA ASP A 33 -0.08 -12.76 1.36
C ASP A 33 -0.05 -13.87 0.31
N MET A 34 1.05 -14.04 -0.40
CA MET A 34 1.16 -14.89 -1.58
C MET A 34 2.45 -15.69 -1.55
N LEU A 35 2.34 -17.01 -1.66
CA LEU A 35 3.49 -17.87 -1.88
C LEU A 35 3.79 -17.94 -3.37
N MET A 36 4.97 -17.48 -3.78
CA MET A 36 5.38 -17.45 -5.18
C MET A 36 6.56 -18.39 -5.42
N SER A 37 6.44 -19.25 -6.42
CA SER A 37 7.51 -20.13 -6.86
C SER A 37 8.60 -19.37 -7.62
N SER A 38 9.77 -19.98 -7.79
CA SER A 38 10.90 -19.37 -8.50
C SER A 38 10.65 -19.12 -10.00
N ASP A 39 9.69 -19.82 -10.59
CA ASP A 39 9.25 -19.62 -11.98
C ASP A 39 8.18 -18.51 -12.12
N GLY A 40 7.80 -17.88 -11.00
CA GLY A 40 6.76 -16.85 -10.95
C GLY A 40 5.33 -17.39 -10.86
N SER A 41 5.14 -18.71 -10.71
CA SER A 41 3.80 -19.26 -10.44
C SER A 41 3.32 -18.89 -9.03
N VAL A 42 2.04 -18.51 -8.93
CA VAL A 42 1.40 -18.17 -7.65
C VAL A 42 0.78 -19.43 -7.06
N GLY A 43 1.19 -19.75 -5.83
CA GLY A 43 0.65 -20.84 -5.02
C GLY A 43 -0.47 -20.35 -4.11
N GLU A 44 -0.31 -20.61 -2.80
CA GLU A 44 -1.29 -20.25 -1.79
C GLU A 44 -1.42 -18.73 -1.63
N VAL A 45 -2.65 -18.27 -1.39
CA VAL A 45 -3.01 -16.86 -1.24
C VAL A 45 -3.94 -16.69 -0.06
N GLU A 46 -3.64 -15.73 0.81
CA GLU A 46 -4.47 -15.35 1.95
C GLU A 46 -4.81 -13.85 1.92
N PHE A 47 -6.01 -13.51 2.39
CA PHE A 47 -6.53 -12.15 2.43
C PHE A 47 -6.97 -11.81 3.86
N TYR A 48 -6.44 -10.74 4.44
CA TYR A 48 -6.80 -10.35 5.79
C TYR A 48 -6.53 -8.86 6.10
N PRO A 49 -7.31 -8.23 7.00
CA PRO A 49 -6.94 -6.94 7.59
C PRO A 49 -5.67 -7.06 8.42
N SER A 50 -4.79 -6.08 8.32
CA SER A 50 -3.48 -6.08 8.97
C SER A 50 -3.08 -4.70 9.48
N MET A 51 -2.04 -4.68 10.30
CA MET A 51 -1.31 -3.46 10.67
C MET A 51 0.13 -3.59 10.20
N ILE A 52 0.59 -2.63 9.42
CA ILE A 52 1.94 -2.61 8.85
C ILE A 52 2.70 -1.36 9.26
N ARG A 53 4.03 -1.41 9.18
CA ARG A 53 4.91 -0.25 9.32
C ARG A 53 5.95 -0.27 8.21
N SER A 54 5.77 0.58 7.20
CA SER A 54 6.70 0.63 6.07
C SER A 54 8.09 1.09 6.55
N SER A 55 9.14 0.34 6.21
CA SER A 55 10.50 0.68 6.63
C SER A 55 11.09 1.86 5.85
N ALA A 56 10.69 2.04 4.59
CA ALA A 56 11.27 3.06 3.71
C ALA A 56 10.31 3.48 2.59
N ARG A 57 10.48 4.71 2.12
CA ARG A 57 9.88 5.20 0.87
C ARG A 57 10.96 5.21 -0.21
N LEU A 58 10.84 4.31 -1.16
CA LEU A 58 11.77 4.20 -2.29
C LEU A 58 11.19 4.86 -3.54
N THR A 59 12.07 5.25 -4.46
CA THR A 59 11.72 5.69 -5.81
C THR A 59 12.13 4.61 -6.80
N TYR A 60 11.46 4.55 -7.95
CA TYR A 60 11.78 3.61 -9.02
C TYR A 60 13.08 3.96 -9.72
#